data_AF-A0A7Y3R808-F1
#
_entry.id   AF-A0A7Y3R808-F1
#
_cell.length_a   1.000
_cell.length_b   1.000
_cell.length_c   1.000
_cell.angle_alpha   90.00
_cell.angle_beta   90.00
_cell.angle_gamma   90.00
#
_symmetry.space_group_name_H-M   'P 1'
#
loop_
_entity.id
_entity.type
_entity.pdbx_description
1 polymer ?
#
loop_
_entity_poly.entity_id
_entity_poly.type
_entity_poly.pdbx_seq_one_letter_code
_entity_poly.pdbx_strand_id
1 'polypeptide(L)'
;MINYLKEFQDALDDFLDLSIYFNQNEIRYKFQGVWTSSNFEKDIQEKAKNLEHLLSRQLKNGLDNKTFLSELQLEIRKAYNFLYDIYYDDFDNLSKSNLKIRYSSAYPDYISVDLYTYEFFEKLISNEKFLKQFQSGNIEFQLLFESLSNLFENFQKNDTTPSRQQFENLKLLNCIYCYREILFDLLGLIDHYIYNFDKIDFSKIEEIEFQPIVQAVKCNLNLSKVEAAKFFSFLIYDKIIFIDSSDEKADKIRIQKFIENNFTYKSLNSKQESITKINREISDFKLYNKSDYNKVIDDFIKILESKKKT
;
A
#
# COMPACT_ATOMS: atom_id res chain seq x y z
N MET A 1 -3.60 31.78 -0.29
CA MET A 1 -4.11 31.52 -1.66
C MET A 1 -3.56 30.15 -2.03
N ILE A 2 -4.43 29.16 -2.23
CA ILE A 2 -4.00 27.79 -2.57
C ILE A 2 -3.46 27.83 -4.00
N ASN A 3 -2.23 27.37 -4.20
CA ASN A 3 -1.61 27.31 -5.53
C ASN A 3 -1.78 25.88 -6.08
N TYR A 4 -2.94 25.61 -6.68
CA TYR A 4 -3.30 24.30 -7.23
C TYR A 4 -2.27 23.80 -8.26
N LEU A 5 -1.72 24.71 -9.06
CA LEU A 5 -0.68 24.39 -10.04
C LEU A 5 0.57 23.84 -9.35
N LYS A 6 1.00 24.46 -8.26
CA LYS A 6 2.17 23.99 -7.51
C LYS A 6 1.93 22.61 -6.89
N GLU A 7 0.77 22.41 -6.26
CA GLU A 7 0.41 21.12 -5.66
C GLU A 7 0.40 19.99 -6.71
N PHE A 8 -0.14 20.28 -7.90
CA PHE A 8 -0.11 19.36 -9.03
C PHE A 8 1.32 19.11 -9.54
N GLN A 9 2.13 20.16 -9.72
CA GLN A 9 3.51 20.05 -10.19
C GLN A 9 4.38 19.25 -9.23
N ASP A 10 4.29 19.51 -7.93
CA ASP A 10 5.04 18.75 -6.91
C ASP A 10 4.66 17.25 -6.96
N ALA A 11 3.38 16.93 -7.17
CA ALA A 11 2.91 15.54 -7.32
C ALA A 11 3.32 14.90 -8.67
N LEU A 12 3.30 15.67 -9.76
CA LEU A 12 3.73 15.23 -11.07
C LEU A 12 5.23 14.93 -11.09
N ASP A 13 6.05 15.80 -10.49
CA ASP A 13 7.50 15.62 -10.40
C ASP A 13 7.85 14.34 -9.61
N ASP A 14 7.18 14.06 -8.49
CA ASP A 14 7.32 12.79 -7.77
C ASP A 14 6.87 11.61 -8.63
N PHE A 15 5.71 11.74 -9.28
CA PHE A 15 5.15 10.67 -10.09
C PHE A 15 6.01 10.36 -11.32
N LEU A 16 6.68 11.35 -11.93
CA LEU A 16 7.55 11.17 -13.09
C LEU A 16 9.01 10.90 -12.72
N ASP A 17 9.37 10.76 -11.44
CA ASP A 17 10.71 10.34 -11.04
C ASP A 17 10.96 8.88 -11.37
N LEU A 18 11.65 8.65 -12.50
CA LEU A 18 12.01 7.31 -12.97
C LEU A 18 13.28 6.75 -12.32
N SER A 19 13.76 7.36 -11.23
CA SER A 19 14.95 6.86 -10.51
C SER A 19 14.70 5.48 -9.90
N ILE A 20 15.62 4.56 -10.17
CA ILE A 20 15.60 3.21 -9.60
C ILE A 20 16.74 3.10 -8.59
N TYR A 21 16.43 2.54 -7.42
CA TYR A 21 17.42 2.28 -6.38
C TYR A 21 17.52 0.78 -6.14
N PHE A 22 18.74 0.27 -6.03
CA PHE A 22 19.04 -1.12 -5.74
C PHE A 22 19.73 -1.23 -4.38
N ASN A 23 19.19 -2.11 -3.52
CA ASN A 23 19.82 -2.48 -2.26
C ASN A 23 20.53 -3.82 -2.42
N GLN A 24 21.85 -3.80 -2.28
CA GLN A 24 22.72 -4.97 -2.43
C GLN A 24 22.55 -5.99 -1.31
N ASN A 25 22.23 -5.55 -0.08
CA ASN A 25 22.08 -6.42 1.07
C ASN A 25 20.79 -7.26 0.97
N GLU A 26 19.72 -6.65 0.49
CA GLU A 26 18.42 -7.31 0.32
C GLU A 26 18.24 -7.94 -1.08
N ILE A 27 19.08 -7.55 -2.05
CA ILE A 27 18.95 -7.87 -3.47
C ILE A 27 17.54 -7.46 -3.94
N ARG A 28 17.19 -6.18 -3.76
CA ARG A 28 15.84 -5.68 -4.10
C ARG A 28 15.90 -4.29 -4.70
N TYR A 29 14.89 -4.00 -5.53
CA TYR A 29 14.74 -2.71 -6.16
C TYR A 29 13.68 -1.86 -5.47
N LYS A 30 13.90 -0.55 -5.53
CA LYS A 30 12.94 0.48 -5.17
C LYS A 30 12.74 1.36 -6.41
N PHE A 31 11.50 1.51 -6.82
CA PHE A 31 11.07 2.28 -7.98
C PHE A 31 9.84 3.09 -7.58
N GLN A 32 9.71 4.34 -8.04
CA GLN A 32 8.58 5.21 -7.67
C GLN A 32 8.41 5.40 -6.16
N GLY A 33 9.53 5.42 -5.43
CA GLY A 33 9.50 5.58 -3.96
C GLY A 33 9.04 4.35 -3.17
N VAL A 34 8.70 3.23 -3.83
CA VAL A 34 8.21 1.99 -3.20
C VAL A 34 9.08 0.78 -3.57
N TRP A 35 9.13 -0.22 -2.69
CA TRP A 35 9.87 -1.45 -2.96
C TRP A 35 9.12 -2.31 -3.97
N THR A 36 9.84 -2.89 -4.94
CA THR A 36 9.25 -3.80 -5.93
C THR A 36 8.65 -5.00 -5.21
N SER A 37 7.32 -5.11 -5.22
CA SER A 37 6.56 -6.08 -4.45
C SER A 37 5.29 -6.48 -5.20
N SER A 38 4.59 -7.50 -4.68
CA SER A 38 3.27 -7.87 -5.19
C SER A 38 2.25 -6.72 -5.19
N ASN A 39 2.38 -5.75 -4.28
CA ASN A 39 1.41 -4.66 -4.12
C ASN A 39 1.75 -3.40 -4.93
N PHE A 40 2.86 -3.42 -5.68
CA PHE A 40 3.37 -2.25 -6.39
C PHE A 40 2.31 -1.59 -7.28
N GLU A 41 1.54 -2.37 -8.03
CA GLU A 41 0.49 -1.86 -8.91
C GLU A 41 -0.54 -1.02 -8.15
N LYS A 42 -0.99 -1.51 -6.99
CA LYS A 42 -1.94 -0.81 -6.14
C LYS A 42 -1.37 0.50 -5.60
N ASP A 43 -0.11 0.49 -5.17
CA ASP A 43 0.57 1.69 -4.65
C ASP A 43 0.68 2.77 -5.75
N ILE A 44 0.99 2.38 -6.99
CA ILE A 44 1.06 3.32 -8.12
C ILE A 44 -0.32 3.78 -8.58
N GLN A 45 -1.32 2.91 -8.61
CA GLN A 45 -2.70 3.29 -8.91
C GLN A 45 -3.22 4.35 -7.93
N GLU A 46 -2.83 4.27 -6.66
CA GLU A 46 -3.17 5.29 -5.67
C GLU A 46 -2.49 6.63 -5.97
N LYS A 47 -1.20 6.62 -6.30
CA LYS A 47 -0.50 7.83 -6.75
C LYS A 47 -1.13 8.44 -8.00
N ALA A 48 -1.50 7.63 -8.99
CA ALA A 48 -2.14 8.08 -10.22
C ALA A 48 -3.51 8.71 -9.96
N LYS A 49 -4.35 8.09 -9.12
CA LYS A 49 -5.64 8.66 -8.70
C LYS A 49 -5.49 10.00 -7.99
N ASN A 50 -4.47 10.14 -7.14
CA ASN A 50 -4.16 11.43 -6.53
C ASN A 50 -3.79 12.48 -7.60
N LEU A 51 -2.99 12.10 -8.60
CA LEU A 51 -2.62 12.99 -9.70
C LEU A 51 -3.85 13.40 -10.55
N GLU A 52 -4.76 12.47 -10.85
CA GLU A 52 -6.04 12.76 -11.55
C GLU A 52 -6.94 13.71 -10.76
N HIS A 53 -7.00 13.53 -9.44
CA HIS A 53 -7.71 14.43 -8.54
C HIS A 53 -7.13 15.85 -8.59
N LEU A 54 -5.81 15.98 -8.46
CA LEU A 54 -5.11 17.26 -8.53
C LEU A 54 -5.24 17.90 -9.92
N LEU A 55 -5.20 17.10 -10.98
CA LEU A 55 -5.46 17.55 -12.35
C LEU A 55 -6.86 18.16 -12.47
N SER A 56 -7.88 17.46 -11.98
CA SER A 56 -9.27 17.94 -12.02
C SER A 56 -9.44 19.26 -11.26
N ARG A 57 -8.79 19.39 -10.08
CA ARG A 57 -8.78 20.65 -9.31
C ARG A 57 -8.07 21.78 -10.04
N GLN A 58 -6.92 21.51 -10.66
CA GLN A 58 -6.17 22.49 -11.44
C GLN A 58 -6.95 22.91 -12.69
N LEU A 59 -7.58 21.99 -13.40
CA LEU A 59 -8.37 22.32 -14.59
C LEU A 59 -9.60 23.16 -14.25
N LYS A 60 -10.26 22.87 -13.12
CA LYS A 60 -11.45 23.61 -12.68
C LYS A 60 -11.15 25.04 -12.23
N ASN A 61 -10.05 25.23 -11.50
CA ASN A 61 -9.74 26.49 -10.83
C ASN A 61 -8.57 27.27 -11.47
N GLY A 62 -7.82 26.63 -12.37
CA GLY A 62 -6.64 27.17 -13.01
C GLY A 62 -6.98 28.11 -14.17
N LEU A 63 -5.95 28.85 -14.58
CA LEU A 63 -5.98 29.68 -15.77
C LEU A 63 -5.09 29.03 -16.83
N ASP A 64 -5.38 29.30 -18.10
CA ASP A 64 -4.60 28.80 -19.25
C ASP A 64 -4.48 27.27 -19.34
N ASN A 65 -5.59 26.57 -19.12
CA ASN A 65 -5.67 25.11 -19.18
C ASN A 65 -5.13 24.52 -20.49
N LYS A 66 -5.17 25.25 -21.61
CA LYS A 66 -4.72 24.76 -22.91
C LYS A 66 -3.20 24.59 -22.95
N THR A 67 -2.47 25.61 -22.52
CA THR A 67 -1.01 25.57 -22.41
C THR A 67 -0.61 24.50 -21.39
N PHE A 68 -1.22 24.53 -20.22
CA PHE A 68 -0.98 23.56 -19.15
C PHE A 68 -1.16 22.10 -19.60
N LEU A 69 -2.28 21.75 -20.26
CA LEU A 69 -2.51 20.40 -20.76
C LEU A 69 -1.49 19.98 -21.82
N SER A 70 -1.06 20.91 -22.68
CA SER A 70 -0.06 20.63 -23.72
C SER A 70 1.32 20.34 -23.14
N GLU A 71 1.73 21.10 -22.12
CA GLU A 71 2.98 20.87 -21.37
C GLU A 71 2.93 19.54 -20.62
N LEU A 72 1.83 19.28 -19.90
CA LEU A 72 1.61 18.04 -19.18
C LEU A 72 1.67 16.81 -20.12
N GLN A 73 0.98 16.88 -21.27
CA GLN A 73 1.02 15.82 -22.28
C GLN A 73 2.45 15.52 -22.72
N LEU A 74 3.26 16.56 -22.94
CA LEU A 74 4.65 16.42 -23.37
C LEU A 74 5.50 15.75 -22.29
N GLU A 75 5.34 16.11 -21.02
CA GLU A 75 6.10 15.54 -19.90
C GLU A 75 5.78 14.07 -19.68
N ILE A 76 4.48 13.72 -19.61
CA ILE A 76 4.07 12.31 -19.44
C ILE A 76 4.50 11.48 -20.67
N ARG A 77 4.40 12.03 -21.88
CA ARG A 77 4.82 11.33 -23.11
C ARG A 77 6.32 11.07 -23.15
N LYS A 78 7.15 11.99 -22.64
CA LYS A 78 8.60 11.77 -22.51
C LYS A 78 8.89 10.61 -21.56
N ALA A 79 8.23 10.55 -20.40
CA ALA A 79 8.40 9.47 -19.44
C ALA A 79 7.91 8.12 -20.02
N TYR A 80 6.73 8.11 -20.65
CA TYR A 80 6.17 6.92 -21.30
C TYR A 80 7.10 6.37 -22.39
N ASN A 81 7.58 7.22 -23.30
CA ASN A 81 8.48 6.80 -24.37
C ASN A 81 9.80 6.26 -23.84
N PHE A 82 10.37 6.88 -22.80
CA PHE A 82 11.59 6.37 -22.16
C PHE A 82 11.41 4.94 -21.63
N LEU A 83 10.25 4.62 -21.07
CA LEU A 83 9.95 3.28 -20.56
C LEU A 83 9.51 2.29 -21.64
N TYR A 84 9.00 2.78 -22.77
CA TYR A 84 8.61 1.93 -23.90
C TYR A 84 9.80 1.18 -24.50
N ASP A 85 10.98 1.80 -24.47
CA ASP A 85 12.23 1.23 -24.99
C ASP A 85 12.88 0.17 -24.07
N ILE A 86 12.23 -0.18 -22.95
CA ILE A 86 12.72 -1.20 -22.01
C ILE A 86 12.09 -2.55 -22.37
N TYR A 87 12.94 -3.53 -22.71
CA TYR A 87 12.50 -4.86 -23.09
C TYR A 87 12.41 -5.81 -21.89
N TYR A 88 11.39 -6.68 -21.90
CA TYR A 88 11.17 -7.66 -20.84
C TYR A 88 12.24 -8.75 -20.79
N ASP A 89 12.86 -9.04 -21.94
CA ASP A 89 13.89 -10.07 -22.08
C ASP A 89 15.24 -9.64 -21.49
N ASP A 90 15.37 -8.38 -21.05
CA ASP A 90 16.58 -7.86 -20.40
C ASP A 90 16.73 -8.29 -18.94
N PHE A 91 15.84 -9.15 -18.41
CA PHE A 91 15.90 -9.60 -17.01
C PHE A 91 17.23 -10.29 -16.65
N ASP A 92 17.89 -10.93 -17.63
CA ASP A 92 19.20 -11.55 -17.44
C ASP A 92 20.32 -10.53 -17.23
N ASN A 93 20.18 -9.34 -17.82
CA ASN A 93 21.14 -8.28 -17.66
C ASN A 93 20.53 -6.89 -17.88
N LEU A 94 20.04 -6.30 -16.79
CA LEU A 94 19.53 -4.93 -16.79
C LEU A 94 20.56 -3.89 -17.20
N SER A 95 21.86 -4.21 -17.23
CA SER A 95 22.88 -3.30 -17.76
C SER A 95 22.72 -3.03 -19.27
N LYS A 96 21.94 -3.85 -19.98
CA LYS A 96 21.57 -3.61 -21.38
C LYS A 96 20.45 -2.59 -21.53
N SER A 97 19.65 -2.41 -20.48
CA SER A 97 18.55 -1.44 -20.48
C SER A 97 19.08 -0.01 -20.29
N ASN A 98 18.30 0.97 -20.73
CA ASN A 98 18.60 2.39 -20.51
C ASN A 98 18.31 2.87 -19.07
N LEU A 99 18.06 1.94 -18.14
CA LEU A 99 17.70 2.24 -16.77
C LEU A 99 18.88 2.81 -15.97
N LYS A 100 18.62 3.92 -15.27
CA LYS A 100 19.57 4.50 -14.32
C LYS A 100 19.35 3.90 -12.93
N ILE A 101 20.09 2.83 -12.64
CA ILE A 101 20.05 2.16 -11.33
C ILE A 101 21.09 2.79 -10.40
N ARG A 102 20.64 3.30 -9.25
CA ARG A 102 21.47 3.86 -8.18
C ARG A 102 21.56 2.88 -7.02
N TYR A 103 22.65 2.90 -6.28
CA TYR A 103 22.77 2.08 -5.06
C TYR A 103 22.16 2.80 -3.86
N SER A 104 21.46 2.06 -3.01
CA SER A 104 20.89 2.55 -1.76
C SER A 104 21.13 1.57 -0.62
N SER A 105 21.41 2.11 0.57
CA SER A 105 21.50 1.35 1.82
C SER A 105 20.17 1.36 2.61
N ALA A 106 19.11 1.97 2.08
CA ALA A 106 17.81 2.00 2.73
C ALA A 106 17.18 0.61 2.76
N TYR A 107 16.56 0.24 3.88
CA TYR A 107 15.88 -1.05 4.03
C TYR A 107 14.38 -0.95 3.71
N PRO A 108 13.74 -2.06 3.32
CA PRO A 108 12.29 -2.15 3.25
C PRO A 108 11.63 -1.81 4.58
N ASP A 109 10.63 -0.92 4.53
CA ASP A 109 9.75 -0.72 5.68
C ASP A 109 8.99 -2.04 5.92
N TYR A 110 9.04 -2.55 7.15
CA TYR A 110 8.51 -3.87 7.56
C TYR A 110 6.98 -4.06 7.40
N ILE A 111 6.29 -3.13 6.74
CA ILE A 111 4.83 -2.99 6.80
C ILE A 111 4.13 -3.74 5.66
N SER A 112 4.78 -3.96 4.51
CA SER A 112 4.18 -4.71 3.40
C SER A 112 4.67 -6.16 3.34
N VAL A 113 3.72 -7.11 3.39
CA VAL A 113 4.00 -8.53 3.14
C VAL A 113 4.04 -8.73 1.64
N ASP A 114 5.24 -8.93 1.11
CA ASP A 114 5.45 -9.28 -0.29
C ASP A 114 5.11 -10.76 -0.52
N LEU A 115 4.08 -11.02 -1.32
CA LEU A 115 3.57 -12.37 -1.55
C LEU A 115 4.46 -13.19 -2.49
N TYR A 116 5.15 -12.51 -3.41
CA TYR A 116 5.95 -13.13 -4.47
C TYR A 116 7.43 -12.95 -4.18
N THR A 117 7.95 -13.74 -3.23
CA THR A 117 9.39 -13.77 -2.93
C THR A 117 10.09 -14.89 -3.70
N TYR A 118 11.41 -14.76 -3.85
CA TYR A 118 12.23 -15.80 -4.45
C TYR A 118 12.08 -17.15 -3.75
N GLU A 119 12.09 -17.16 -2.41
CA GLU A 119 11.91 -18.39 -1.61
C GLU A 119 10.53 -19.01 -1.79
N PHE A 120 9.50 -18.19 -2.01
CA PHE A 120 8.17 -18.68 -2.32
C PHE A 120 8.17 -19.45 -3.64
N PHE A 121 8.83 -18.94 -4.68
CA PHE A 121 8.91 -19.62 -5.97
C PHE A 121 9.86 -20.84 -5.96
N GLU A 122 10.99 -20.80 -5.24
CA GLU A 122 11.82 -22.00 -5.05
C GLU A 122 11.04 -23.14 -4.40
N LYS A 123 10.16 -22.82 -3.44
CA LYS A 123 9.28 -23.82 -2.81
C LYS A 123 8.23 -24.34 -3.77
N LEU A 124 7.66 -23.50 -4.65
CA LEU A 124 6.71 -23.93 -5.67
C LEU A 124 7.30 -24.98 -6.59
N ILE A 125 8.54 -24.80 -7.06
CA ILE A 125 9.27 -25.78 -7.88
C ILE A 125 9.34 -27.14 -7.18
N SER A 126 9.59 -27.13 -5.87
CA SER A 126 9.78 -28.36 -5.09
C SER A 126 8.49 -29.07 -4.69
N ASN A 127 7.30 -28.47 -4.88
CA ASN A 127 6.06 -28.98 -4.30
C ASN A 127 4.78 -28.62 -5.08
N GLU A 128 4.34 -29.53 -5.96
CA GLU A 128 3.07 -29.40 -6.74
C GLU A 128 1.82 -29.14 -5.88
N LYS A 129 1.78 -29.64 -4.63
CA LYS A 129 0.63 -29.43 -3.74
C LYS A 129 0.51 -27.98 -3.29
N PHE A 130 1.65 -27.30 -3.15
CA PHE A 130 1.72 -25.88 -2.80
C PHE A 130 1.24 -25.00 -3.96
N LEU A 131 1.57 -25.35 -5.21
CA LEU A 131 1.08 -24.69 -6.43
C LEU A 131 -0.45 -24.73 -6.53
N LYS A 132 -1.06 -25.91 -6.32
CA LYS A 132 -2.53 -26.06 -6.36
C LYS A 132 -3.24 -25.28 -5.25
N GLN A 133 -2.66 -25.21 -4.05
CA GLN A 133 -3.19 -24.39 -2.96
C GLN A 133 -3.09 -22.90 -3.29
N PHE A 134 -1.98 -22.48 -3.89
CA PHE A 134 -1.77 -21.09 -4.26
C PHE A 134 -2.72 -20.62 -5.38
N GLN A 135 -2.86 -21.40 -6.45
CA GLN A 135 -3.79 -21.11 -7.56
C GLN A 135 -5.26 -21.06 -7.13
N SER A 136 -5.62 -21.72 -6.01
CA SER A 136 -6.97 -21.68 -5.45
C SER A 136 -7.28 -20.43 -4.62
N GLY A 137 -6.26 -19.66 -4.22
CA GLY A 137 -6.45 -18.33 -3.66
C GLY A 137 -6.56 -17.32 -4.79
N ASN A 138 -7.66 -16.56 -4.85
CA ASN A 138 -7.86 -15.50 -5.85
C ASN A 138 -6.58 -14.66 -6.00
N ILE A 139 -5.96 -14.75 -7.17
CA ILE A 139 -4.69 -14.09 -7.46
C ILE A 139 -5.03 -12.62 -7.77
N GLU A 140 -4.70 -11.72 -6.85
CA GLU A 140 -4.92 -10.29 -7.01
C GLU A 140 -4.04 -9.69 -8.13
N PHE A 141 -2.94 -10.37 -8.52
CA PHE A 141 -1.97 -9.92 -9.54
C PHE A 141 -1.53 -11.05 -10.50
N GLN A 142 -2.39 -11.38 -11.48
CA GLN A 142 -2.19 -12.51 -12.38
C GLN A 142 -0.93 -12.39 -13.26
N LEU A 143 -0.64 -11.20 -13.81
CA LEU A 143 0.47 -11.00 -14.76
C LEU A 143 1.86 -11.19 -14.14
N LEU A 144 2.09 -10.65 -12.94
CA LEU A 144 3.36 -10.81 -12.23
C LEU A 144 3.59 -12.28 -11.87
N PHE A 145 2.55 -12.94 -11.37
CA PHE A 145 2.63 -14.36 -11.04
C PHE A 145 2.93 -15.22 -12.29
N GLU A 146 2.24 -14.96 -13.40
CA GLU A 146 2.47 -15.66 -14.68
C GLU A 146 3.89 -15.44 -15.20
N SER A 147 4.36 -14.19 -15.21
CA SER A 147 5.72 -13.84 -15.66
C SER A 147 6.80 -14.55 -14.82
N LEU A 148 6.67 -14.51 -13.50
CA LEU A 148 7.60 -15.18 -12.59
C LEU A 148 7.52 -16.71 -12.75
N SER A 149 6.33 -17.28 -12.89
CA SER A 149 6.15 -18.72 -13.11
C SER A 149 6.84 -19.18 -14.41
N ASN A 150 6.62 -18.44 -15.50
CA ASN A 150 7.26 -18.71 -16.79
C ASN A 150 8.79 -18.67 -16.72
N LEU A 151 9.36 -17.72 -15.95
CA LEU A 151 10.80 -17.66 -15.69
C LEU A 151 11.29 -18.97 -15.08
N PHE A 152 10.65 -19.43 -14.00
CA PHE A 152 11.07 -20.66 -13.34
C PHE A 152 10.87 -21.90 -14.22
N GLU A 153 9.77 -21.99 -14.97
CA GLU A 153 9.55 -23.09 -15.93
C GLU A 153 10.63 -23.15 -17.02
N ASN A 154 11.05 -22.01 -17.55
CA ASN A 154 12.08 -21.95 -18.57
C ASN A 154 13.45 -22.43 -18.06
N PHE A 155 13.81 -22.06 -16.83
CA PHE A 155 15.05 -22.52 -16.21
C PHE A 155 15.00 -24.01 -15.87
N GLN A 156 13.86 -24.51 -15.39
CA GLN A 156 13.65 -25.95 -15.13
C GLN A 156 13.83 -26.79 -16.40
N LYS A 157 13.29 -26.35 -17.55
CA LYS A 157 13.47 -27.05 -18.83
C LYS A 157 14.95 -27.19 -19.23
N ASN A 158 15.81 -26.34 -18.69
CA ASN A 158 17.24 -26.33 -18.95
C ASN A 158 18.07 -26.93 -17.79
N ASP A 159 17.44 -27.64 -16.84
CA ASP A 159 18.08 -28.19 -15.63
C ASP A 159 18.83 -27.13 -14.80
N THR A 160 18.28 -25.91 -14.75
CA THR A 160 18.85 -24.77 -14.01
C THR A 160 17.79 -24.09 -13.13
N THR A 161 18.23 -23.22 -12.23
CA THR A 161 17.36 -22.38 -11.39
C THR A 161 17.76 -20.93 -11.62
N PRO A 162 16.81 -19.98 -11.80
CA PRO A 162 17.17 -18.59 -11.93
C PRO A 162 17.82 -18.10 -10.63
N SER A 163 18.84 -17.26 -10.74
CA SER A 163 19.39 -16.59 -9.57
C SER A 163 18.37 -15.64 -8.95
N ARG A 164 18.52 -15.35 -7.65
CA ARG A 164 17.73 -14.31 -6.98
C ARG A 164 17.79 -12.97 -7.72
N GLN A 165 18.95 -12.63 -8.28
CA GLN A 165 19.11 -11.40 -9.06
C GLN A 165 18.23 -11.40 -10.31
N GLN A 166 18.18 -12.50 -11.07
CA GLN A 166 17.31 -12.63 -12.25
C GLN A 166 15.83 -12.53 -11.88
N PHE A 167 15.43 -13.16 -10.77
CA PHE A 167 14.09 -13.04 -10.22
C PHE A 167 13.70 -11.59 -9.92
N GLU A 168 14.57 -10.87 -9.19
CA GLU A 168 14.33 -9.48 -8.79
C GLU A 168 14.41 -8.51 -9.98
N ASN A 169 15.25 -8.80 -10.99
CA ASN A 169 15.26 -8.07 -12.25
C ASN A 169 13.93 -8.21 -12.99
N LEU A 170 13.41 -9.43 -13.13
CA LEU A 170 12.11 -9.66 -13.78
C LEU A 170 10.99 -8.97 -13.00
N LYS A 171 11.03 -9.02 -11.66
CA LYS A 171 10.07 -8.32 -10.81
C LYS A 171 10.09 -6.80 -11.03
N LEU A 172 11.26 -6.18 -11.11
CA LEU A 172 11.39 -4.77 -11.46
C LEU A 172 10.81 -4.48 -12.85
N LEU A 173 11.10 -5.31 -13.86
CA LEU A 173 10.57 -5.13 -15.22
C LEU A 173 9.04 -5.21 -15.25
N ASN A 174 8.43 -6.12 -14.47
CA ASN A 174 6.98 -6.16 -14.27
C ASN A 174 6.46 -4.85 -13.67
N CYS A 175 7.10 -4.34 -12.61
CA CYS A 175 6.72 -3.07 -11.99
C CYS A 175 6.80 -1.89 -12.99
N ILE A 176 7.86 -1.85 -13.81
CA ILE A 176 8.03 -0.85 -14.87
C ILE A 176 6.91 -0.96 -15.91
N TYR A 177 6.57 -2.18 -16.32
CA TYR A 177 5.46 -2.42 -17.25
C TYR A 177 4.14 -1.91 -16.67
N CYS A 178 3.80 -2.27 -15.43
CA CYS A 178 2.60 -1.79 -14.74
C CYS A 178 2.55 -0.26 -14.70
N TYR A 179 3.65 0.38 -14.30
CA TYR A 179 3.72 1.84 -14.25
C TYR A 179 3.59 2.48 -15.65
N ARG A 180 4.13 1.85 -16.69
CA ARG A 180 3.99 2.29 -18.08
C ARG A 180 2.54 2.25 -18.57
N GLU A 181 1.79 1.20 -18.24
CA GLU A 181 0.36 1.13 -18.58
C GLU A 181 -0.44 2.25 -17.88
N ILE A 182 -0.12 2.54 -16.62
CA ILE A 182 -0.75 3.66 -15.88
C ILE A 182 -0.41 5.02 -16.54
N LEU A 183 0.82 5.23 -17.00
CA LEU A 183 1.16 6.43 -17.78
C LEU A 183 0.38 6.51 -19.09
N PHE A 184 0.13 5.38 -19.76
CA PHE A 184 -0.67 5.33 -20.98
C PHE A 184 -2.12 5.75 -20.73
N ASP A 185 -2.73 5.26 -19.65
CA ASP A 185 -4.09 5.64 -19.25
C ASP A 185 -4.18 7.14 -18.93
N LEU A 186 -3.20 7.68 -18.20
CA LEU A 186 -3.10 9.11 -17.91
C LEU A 186 -2.94 9.96 -19.19
N LEU A 187 -2.12 9.51 -20.14
CA LEU A 187 -2.02 10.16 -21.46
C LEU A 187 -3.35 10.15 -22.20
N GLY A 188 -4.09 9.03 -22.17
CA GLY A 188 -5.41 8.93 -22.77
C GLY A 188 -6.40 9.94 -22.17
N LEU A 189 -6.36 10.13 -20.84
CA LEU A 189 -7.17 11.13 -20.15
C LEU A 189 -6.80 12.56 -20.57
N ILE A 190 -5.51 12.88 -20.64
CA ILE A 190 -5.04 14.21 -21.06
C ILE A 190 -5.40 14.49 -22.53
N ASP A 191 -5.18 13.51 -23.40
CA ASP A 191 -5.56 13.59 -24.81
C ASP A 191 -7.05 13.85 -24.95
N HIS A 192 -7.89 13.20 -24.15
CA HIS A 192 -9.33 13.45 -24.12
C HIS A 192 -9.67 14.91 -23.81
N TYR A 193 -9.02 15.51 -22.80
CA TYR A 193 -9.21 16.93 -22.47
C TYR A 193 -8.73 17.87 -23.58
N ILE A 194 -7.59 17.57 -24.21
CA ILE A 194 -7.04 18.38 -25.31
C ILE A 194 -7.97 18.34 -26.53
N TYR A 195 -8.41 17.15 -26.96
CA TYR A 195 -9.25 17.00 -28.15
C TYR A 195 -10.66 17.59 -27.97
N ASN A 196 -11.16 17.64 -26.74
CA ASN A 196 -12.49 18.17 -26.43
C ASN A 196 -12.44 19.54 -25.74
N PHE A 197 -11.29 20.22 -25.78
CA PHE A 197 -11.06 21.45 -25.01
C PHE A 197 -12.16 22.50 -25.19
N ASP A 198 -12.56 22.78 -26.44
CA ASP A 198 -13.58 23.79 -26.75
C ASP A 198 -15.02 23.36 -26.38
N LYS A 199 -15.22 22.07 -26.04
CA LYS A 199 -16.53 21.49 -25.67
C LYS A 199 -16.69 21.30 -24.16
N ILE A 200 -15.60 21.36 -23.40
CA ILE A 200 -15.61 21.10 -21.97
C ILE A 200 -15.75 22.42 -21.22
N ASP A 201 -16.78 22.51 -20.38
CA ASP A 201 -16.88 23.57 -19.39
C ASP A 201 -16.07 23.17 -18.14
N PHE A 202 -14.79 23.54 -18.12
CA PHE A 202 -13.86 23.18 -17.05
C PHE A 202 -14.34 23.65 -15.67
N SER A 203 -15.13 24.73 -15.58
CA SER A 203 -15.68 25.23 -14.31
C SER A 203 -16.68 24.26 -13.66
N LYS A 204 -17.23 23.32 -14.43
CA LYS A 204 -18.20 22.31 -14.00
C LYS A 204 -17.62 20.92 -13.83
N ILE A 205 -16.30 20.75 -13.93
CA ILE A 205 -15.68 19.46 -13.66
C ILE A 205 -15.97 19.08 -12.20
N GLU A 206 -16.50 17.88 -12.00
CA GLU A 206 -16.67 17.29 -10.68
C GLU A 206 -15.29 17.00 -10.10
N GLU A 207 -15.02 17.52 -8.91
CA GLU A 207 -13.81 17.15 -8.18
C GLU A 207 -14.00 15.72 -7.68
N ILE A 208 -13.18 14.80 -8.17
CA ILE A 208 -13.15 13.42 -7.67
C ILE A 208 -12.74 13.48 -6.20
N GLU A 209 -13.56 13.05 -5.25
CA GLU A 209 -13.12 12.97 -3.85
C GLU A 209 -12.00 11.92 -3.72
N PHE A 210 -10.76 12.36 -3.56
CA PHE A 210 -9.66 11.48 -3.23
C PHE A 210 -9.54 11.35 -1.72
N GLN A 211 -9.86 10.18 -1.19
CA GLN A 211 -9.48 9.79 0.17
C GLN A 211 -8.24 8.90 0.07
N PRO A 212 -7.05 9.37 0.47
CA PRO A 212 -5.88 8.51 0.49
C PRO A 212 -6.17 7.29 1.36
N ILE A 213 -5.87 6.10 0.84
CA ILE A 213 -5.90 4.88 1.63
C ILE A 213 -4.62 4.92 2.45
N VAL A 214 -4.62 5.69 3.53
CA VAL A 214 -3.58 5.58 4.55
C VAL A 214 -3.59 4.11 4.98
N GLN A 215 -2.55 3.34 4.63
CA GLN A 215 -2.34 2.02 5.21
C GLN A 215 -2.41 2.24 6.72
N ALA A 216 -3.49 1.76 7.33
CA ALA A 216 -3.78 2.06 8.72
C ALA A 216 -2.67 1.45 9.57
N VAL A 217 -1.67 2.26 9.92
CA VAL A 217 -0.66 1.88 10.89
C VAL A 217 -1.41 1.66 12.19
N LYS A 218 -1.51 0.40 12.61
CA LYS A 218 -2.19 0.05 13.85
C LYS A 218 -1.34 0.45 15.04
N CYS A 219 -1.98 1.00 16.07
CA CYS A 219 -1.37 1.30 17.35
C CYS A 219 -1.02 0.02 18.10
N ASN A 220 0.24 -0.12 18.51
CA ASN A 220 0.71 -1.25 19.28
C ASN A 220 0.32 -1.14 20.76
N LEU A 221 -0.52 -2.05 21.26
CA LEU A 221 -0.76 -2.18 22.69
C LEU A 221 0.29 -3.09 23.31
N ASN A 222 0.91 -2.63 24.40
CA ASN A 222 1.72 -3.47 25.26
C ASN A 222 0.84 -4.21 26.30
N LEU A 223 -0.26 -4.78 25.82
CA LEU A 223 -1.25 -5.55 26.58
C LEU A 223 -1.49 -6.86 25.83
N SER A 224 -1.77 -7.93 26.56
CA SER A 224 -2.31 -9.16 25.96
C SER A 224 -3.71 -8.90 25.38
N LYS A 225 -4.19 -9.79 24.51
CA LYS A 225 -5.53 -9.67 23.91
C LYS A 225 -6.63 -9.51 24.96
N VAL A 226 -6.52 -10.26 26.06
CA VAL A 226 -7.48 -10.24 27.17
C VAL A 226 -7.40 -8.92 27.94
N GLU A 227 -6.20 -8.43 28.24
CA GLU A 227 -6.02 -7.14 28.92
C GLU A 227 -6.49 -5.97 28.06
N ALA A 228 -6.22 -6.01 26.74
CA ALA A 228 -6.73 -5.04 25.79
C ALA A 228 -8.27 -5.05 25.75
N ALA A 229 -8.89 -6.23 25.70
CA ALA A 229 -10.34 -6.36 25.76
C ALA A 229 -10.93 -5.78 27.05
N LYS A 230 -10.31 -6.06 28.21
CA LYS A 230 -10.71 -5.48 29.50
C LYS A 230 -10.60 -3.96 29.52
N PHE A 231 -9.48 -3.42 29.05
CA PHE A 231 -9.23 -1.98 28.94
C PHE A 231 -10.30 -1.27 28.11
N PHE A 232 -10.53 -1.77 26.88
CA PHE A 232 -11.54 -1.16 26.01
C PHE A 232 -12.96 -1.37 26.54
N SER A 233 -13.24 -2.49 27.22
CA SER A 233 -14.56 -2.71 27.81
C SER A 233 -14.89 -1.66 28.85
N PHE A 234 -13.95 -1.32 29.74
CA PHE A 234 -14.10 -0.22 30.69
C PHE A 234 -14.40 1.10 29.95
N LEU A 235 -13.59 1.45 28.95
CA LEU A 235 -13.77 2.70 28.19
C LEU A 235 -15.11 2.79 27.46
N ILE A 236 -15.61 1.66 26.94
CA ILE A 236 -16.88 1.58 26.21
C ILE A 236 -18.07 1.59 27.18
N TYR A 237 -18.07 0.74 28.22
CA TYR A 237 -19.22 0.61 29.12
C TYR A 237 -19.44 1.85 29.97
N ASP A 238 -18.36 2.52 30.39
CA ASP A 238 -18.43 3.78 31.14
C ASP A 238 -18.55 5.00 30.20
N LYS A 239 -18.74 4.79 28.89
CA LYS A 239 -18.91 5.81 27.84
C LYS A 239 -17.80 6.87 27.83
N ILE A 240 -16.58 6.47 28.19
CA ILE A 240 -15.39 7.32 28.08
C ILE A 240 -15.00 7.49 26.62
N ILE A 241 -15.23 6.46 25.80
CA ILE A 241 -15.12 6.53 24.33
C ILE A 241 -16.45 6.14 23.69
N PHE A 242 -16.91 6.94 22.74
CA PHE A 242 -18.09 6.68 21.92
C PHE A 242 -17.94 7.36 20.56
N ILE A 243 -18.67 6.89 19.54
CA ILE A 243 -18.71 7.51 18.19
C ILE A 243 -20.00 8.31 18.04
N ASP A 244 -21.14 7.71 18.37
CA ASP A 244 -22.46 8.31 18.25
C ASP A 244 -23.38 7.78 19.36
N SER A 245 -23.76 8.64 20.30
CA SER A 245 -24.55 8.26 21.48
C SER A 245 -26.04 8.05 21.19
N SER A 246 -26.51 8.19 19.95
CA SER A 246 -27.94 8.07 19.60
C SER A 246 -28.43 6.61 19.54
N ASP A 247 -27.56 5.64 19.24
CA ASP A 247 -27.86 4.20 19.26
C ASP A 247 -26.71 3.42 19.91
N GLU A 248 -26.88 3.05 21.18
CA GLU A 248 -25.87 2.33 21.97
C GLU A 248 -25.46 0.98 21.36
N LYS A 249 -26.36 0.29 20.65
CA LYS A 249 -26.05 -1.01 20.05
C LYS A 249 -25.18 -0.82 18.81
N ALA A 250 -25.55 0.11 17.94
CA ALA A 250 -24.78 0.42 16.75
C ALA A 250 -23.42 1.03 17.11
N ASP A 251 -23.37 1.92 18.10
CA ASP A 251 -22.16 2.56 18.59
C ASP A 251 -21.14 1.55 19.12
N LYS A 252 -21.60 0.59 19.94
CA LYS A 252 -20.75 -0.49 20.43
C LYS A 252 -20.10 -1.28 19.29
N ILE A 253 -20.87 -1.66 18.28
CA ILE A 253 -20.36 -2.42 17.11
C ILE A 253 -19.32 -1.58 16.35
N ARG A 254 -19.58 -0.28 16.16
CA ARG A 254 -18.67 0.63 15.46
C ARG A 254 -17.35 0.79 16.22
N ILE A 255 -17.39 0.99 17.54
CA ILE A 255 -16.18 1.12 18.37
C ILE A 255 -15.38 -0.19 18.38
N GLN A 256 -16.06 -1.35 18.45
CA GLN A 256 -15.38 -2.64 18.38
C GLN A 256 -14.63 -2.83 17.06
N LYS A 257 -15.27 -2.53 15.93
CA LYS A 257 -14.61 -2.54 14.62
C LYS A 257 -13.46 -1.52 14.55
N PHE A 258 -13.65 -0.34 15.13
CA PHE A 258 -12.60 0.66 15.22
C PHE A 258 -11.36 0.10 15.95
N ILE A 259 -11.55 -0.57 17.09
CA ILE A 259 -10.45 -1.17 17.84
C ILE A 259 -9.75 -2.27 17.02
N GLU A 260 -10.51 -3.17 16.40
CA GLU A 260 -9.98 -4.25 15.56
C GLU A 260 -9.14 -3.73 14.39
N ASN A 261 -9.58 -2.63 13.78
CA ASN A 261 -8.94 -2.04 12.63
C ASN A 261 -7.74 -1.16 12.97
N ASN A 262 -7.65 -0.64 14.20
CA ASN A 262 -6.64 0.37 14.55
C ASN A 262 -5.65 -0.06 15.63
N PHE A 263 -5.80 -1.23 16.26
CA PHE A 263 -4.89 -1.68 17.32
C PHE A 263 -4.37 -3.10 17.13
N THR A 264 -3.18 -3.37 17.66
CA THR A 264 -2.60 -4.71 17.84
C THR A 264 -2.42 -5.01 19.33
N TYR A 265 -2.19 -6.27 19.67
CA TYR A 265 -1.88 -6.71 21.04
C TYR A 265 -0.57 -7.49 21.09
N LYS A 266 0.02 -7.58 22.28
CA LYS A 266 1.22 -8.37 22.54
C LYS A 266 0.84 -9.83 22.80
N SER A 267 1.27 -10.73 21.93
CA SER A 267 1.03 -12.18 22.10
C SER A 267 1.97 -12.81 23.13
N LEU A 268 1.72 -14.08 23.46
CA LEU A 268 2.53 -14.84 24.42
C LEU A 268 4.01 -14.90 23.99
N ASN A 269 4.29 -14.87 22.69
CA ASN A 269 5.64 -14.87 22.14
C ASN A 269 6.26 -13.46 22.08
N SER A 270 5.67 -12.47 22.76
CA SER A 270 6.06 -11.06 22.74
C SER A 270 6.04 -10.39 21.35
N LYS A 271 5.35 -10.99 20.38
CA LYS A 271 5.12 -10.41 19.04
C LYS A 271 3.85 -9.57 19.04
N GLN A 272 3.81 -8.56 18.17
CA GLN A 272 2.60 -7.78 17.92
C GLN A 272 1.69 -8.55 16.95
N GLU A 273 0.44 -8.74 17.34
CA GLU A 273 -0.56 -9.46 16.56
C GLU A 273 -1.82 -8.60 16.35
N SER A 274 -2.40 -8.70 15.17
CA SER A 274 -3.65 -8.00 14.84
C SER A 274 -4.82 -8.53 15.66
N ILE A 275 -5.69 -7.62 16.10
CA ILE A 275 -6.96 -7.98 16.73
C ILE A 275 -7.96 -8.34 15.61
N THR A 276 -8.21 -9.64 15.41
CA THR A 276 -9.14 -10.12 14.36
C THR A 276 -10.59 -10.21 14.82
N LYS A 277 -10.81 -10.51 16.10
CA LYS A 277 -12.12 -10.52 16.77
C LYS A 277 -11.92 -10.20 18.25
N ILE A 278 -12.53 -9.13 18.75
CA ILE A 278 -12.51 -8.73 20.17
C ILE A 278 -13.91 -8.81 20.83
N ASN A 279 -14.94 -9.03 20.02
CA ASN A 279 -16.34 -9.00 20.45
C ASN A 279 -16.67 -10.02 21.54
N ARG A 280 -16.08 -11.21 21.46
CA ARG A 280 -16.32 -12.27 22.44
C ARG A 280 -15.73 -11.86 23.79
N GLU A 281 -14.48 -11.42 23.79
CA GLU A 281 -13.75 -11.03 24.99
C GLU A 281 -14.36 -9.80 25.70
N ILE A 282 -14.84 -8.80 24.94
CA ILE A 282 -15.55 -7.63 25.50
C ILE A 282 -16.95 -7.98 26.04
N SER A 283 -17.62 -8.95 25.41
CA SER A 283 -18.95 -9.39 25.84
C SER A 283 -18.86 -10.29 27.07
N ASP A 284 -17.85 -11.15 27.11
CA ASP A 284 -17.55 -12.01 28.26
C ASP A 284 -17.18 -11.14 29.48
N PHE A 285 -16.43 -10.04 29.29
CA PHE A 285 -16.09 -9.13 30.39
C PHE A 285 -17.30 -8.45 31.04
N LYS A 286 -18.39 -8.21 30.30
CA LYS A 286 -19.65 -7.68 30.84
C LYS A 286 -20.26 -8.59 31.92
N LEU A 287 -19.95 -9.90 31.86
CA LEU A 287 -20.50 -10.93 32.71
C LEU A 287 -19.64 -11.23 33.95
N TYR A 288 -18.47 -10.57 34.11
CA TYR A 288 -17.60 -10.80 35.26
C TYR A 288 -18.01 -10.00 36.50
N ASN A 289 -17.77 -10.59 37.68
CA ASN A 289 -18.06 -10.01 38.99
C ASN A 289 -17.40 -8.64 39.17
N LYS A 290 -18.08 -7.74 39.89
CA LYS A 290 -17.59 -6.38 40.26
C LYS A 290 -16.17 -6.37 40.86
N SER A 291 -15.75 -7.49 41.48
CA SER A 291 -14.39 -7.67 41.99
C SER A 291 -13.30 -7.71 40.91
N ASP A 292 -13.55 -8.38 39.79
CA ASP A 292 -12.57 -8.50 38.70
C ASP A 292 -12.46 -7.18 37.92
N TYR A 293 -13.57 -6.45 37.81
CA TYR A 293 -13.59 -5.10 37.27
C TYR A 293 -12.75 -4.13 38.11
N ASN A 294 -12.96 -4.11 39.42
CA ASN A 294 -12.20 -3.26 40.33
C ASN A 294 -10.71 -3.60 40.31
N LYS A 295 -10.35 -4.89 40.24
CA LYS A 295 -8.95 -5.32 40.15
C LYS A 295 -8.25 -4.78 38.90
N VAL A 296 -8.94 -4.81 37.75
CA VAL A 296 -8.41 -4.23 36.50
C VAL A 296 -8.19 -2.73 36.66
N ILE A 297 -9.16 -2.01 37.24
CA ILE A 297 -9.03 -0.58 37.51
C ILE A 297 -7.86 -0.31 38.45
N ASP A 298 -7.70 -1.06 39.54
CA ASP A 298 -6.60 -0.93 40.48
C ASP A 298 -5.24 -1.16 39.82
N ASP A 299 -5.14 -2.15 38.92
CA ASP A 299 -3.92 -2.42 38.16
C ASP A 299 -3.59 -1.27 37.18
N PHE A 300 -4.60 -0.68 36.53
CA PHE A 300 -4.42 0.51 35.71
C PHE A 300 -4.03 1.75 36.54
N ILE A 301 -4.66 1.96 37.69
CA ILE A 301 -4.32 3.05 38.62
C ILE A 301 -2.86 2.92 39.04
N LYS A 302 -2.39 1.73 39.42
CA LYS A 302 -0.97 1.50 39.77
C LYS A 302 -0.03 1.87 38.63
N ILE A 303 -0.36 1.52 37.39
CA ILE A 303 0.44 1.90 36.21
C ILE A 303 0.50 3.42 36.09
N LEU A 304 -0.63 4.12 36.21
CA LEU A 304 -0.70 5.58 36.11
C LEU A 304 0.01 6.27 37.29
N GLU A 305 -0.15 5.77 38.51
CA GLU A 305 0.52 6.27 39.71
C GLU A 305 2.02 6.07 39.67
N SER A 306 2.50 4.94 39.15
CA SER A 306 3.94 4.68 38.96
C SER A 306 4.59 5.70 38.02
N LYS A 307 3.82 6.27 37.09
CA LYS A 307 4.26 7.34 36.17
C LYS A 307 4.08 8.74 36.74
N LYS A 308 3.15 8.93 37.68
CA LYS A 308 2.89 10.20 38.38
C LYS A 308 3.97 10.55 39.42
N LYS A 309 4.76 9.57 39.88
CA LYS A 309 5.88 9.77 40.82
C LYS A 309 7.22 10.12 40.15
N THR A 310 7.18 10.57 38.90
CA THR A 310 8.32 11.18 38.18
C THR A 310 8.09 12.67 38.08
#